data_AF-A0A1W1WU11-F1
#
_entry.id   AF-A0A1W1WU11-F1
#
_cell.length_a   1.000
_cell.length_b   1.000
_cell.length_c   1.000
_cell.angle_alpha   90.00
_cell.angle_beta   90.00
_cell.angle_gamma   90.00
#
_symmetry.space_group_name_H-M   'P 1'
#
loop_
_entity.id
_entity.type
_entity.pdbx_description
1 polymer ?
#
loop_
_entity_poly.entity_id
_entity_poly.type
_entity_poly.pdbx_seq_one_letter_code
_entity_poly.pdbx_strand_id
1 'polypeptide(L)'
;MRRWIDIVYMIILGIGLGLVLTLGALVAPVIFHANDYLGTLLLSHYQKGLLMTAIFVKSNYVLNFIAALIILREGYGYKSFERDKIIIPAAATAVLMIFLFTLYYTKEIVALQALGEQVTQSETFINIHKASELDFGLLALSLTLLLGRRLYLYCKGS
;
A
#
# COMPACT_ATOMS: atom_id res chain seq x y z
N MET A 1 -4.59 -23.97 18.09
CA MET A 1 -3.44 -23.28 17.45
C MET A 1 -3.86 -22.50 16.19
N ARG A 2 -4.66 -23.08 15.28
CA ARG A 2 -5.13 -22.43 14.03
C ARG A 2 -5.80 -21.05 14.23
N ARG A 3 -6.71 -20.91 15.20
CA ARG A 3 -7.41 -19.64 15.49
C ARG A 3 -6.47 -18.49 15.88
N TRP A 4 -5.40 -18.77 16.61
CA TRP A 4 -4.42 -17.74 16.99
C TRP A 4 -3.64 -17.22 15.78
N ILE A 5 -3.30 -18.11 14.84
CA ILE A 5 -2.66 -17.74 13.57
C ILE A 5 -3.58 -16.83 12.76
N ASP A 6 -4.88 -17.13 12.72
CA ASP A 6 -5.85 -16.29 12.00
C ASP A 6 -6.04 -14.92 12.63
N ILE A 7 -6.06 -14.83 13.98
CA ILE A 7 -6.11 -13.55 14.69
C ILE A 7 -4.86 -12.71 14.37
N VAL A 8 -3.67 -13.30 14.49
CA VAL A 8 -2.41 -12.61 14.20
C VAL A 8 -2.36 -12.15 12.74
N TYR A 9 -2.81 -12.98 11.80
CA TYR A 9 -2.91 -12.63 10.40
C TYR A 9 -3.87 -11.46 10.15
N MET A 10 -5.05 -11.46 10.76
CA MET A 10 -6.00 -10.34 10.65
C MET A 10 -5.45 -9.03 11.23
N ILE A 11 -4.69 -9.10 12.34
CA ILE A 11 -4.00 -7.92 12.89
C ILE A 11 -2.99 -7.38 11.88
N ILE A 12 -2.20 -8.25 11.24
CA ILE A 12 -1.23 -7.85 10.21
C ILE A 12 -1.94 -7.21 9.00
N LEU A 13 -3.05 -7.78 8.53
CA LEU A 13 -3.86 -7.17 7.47
C LEU A 13 -4.39 -5.79 7.88
N GLY A 14 -4.83 -5.64 9.13
CA GLY A 14 -5.25 -4.36 9.71
C GLY A 14 -4.12 -3.33 9.76
N ILE A 15 -2.91 -3.74 10.16
CA ILE A 15 -1.71 -2.90 10.13
C ILE A 15 -1.41 -2.45 8.69
N GLY A 16 -1.49 -3.37 7.72
CA GLY A 16 -1.30 -3.05 6.31
C GLY A 16 -2.31 -2.03 5.79
N LEU A 17 -3.59 -2.23 6.08
CA LEU A 17 -4.64 -1.29 5.71
C LEU A 17 -4.44 0.07 6.39
N GLY A 18 -4.14 0.06 7.69
CA GLY A 18 -3.87 1.28 8.46
C GLY A 18 -2.67 2.06 7.92
N LEU A 19 -1.60 1.37 7.52
CA LEU A 19 -0.43 1.98 6.87
C LEU A 19 -0.83 2.66 5.55
N VAL A 20 -1.55 1.95 4.68
CA VAL A 20 -1.99 2.50 3.38
C VAL A 20 -2.88 3.73 3.57
N LEU A 21 -3.86 3.65 4.48
CA LEU A 21 -4.74 4.78 4.79
C LEU A 21 -3.98 5.96 5.40
N THR A 22 -3.03 5.69 6.30
CA THR A 22 -2.21 6.76 6.92
C THR A 22 -1.36 7.46 5.87
N LEU A 23 -0.71 6.70 4.98
CA LEU A 23 0.13 7.27 3.93
C LEU A 23 -0.68 8.12 2.94
N GLY A 24 -1.82 7.61 2.47
CA GLY A 24 -2.66 8.29 1.49
C GLY A 24 -3.48 9.44 2.08
N ALA A 25 -4.21 9.21 3.17
CA ALA A 25 -5.18 10.16 3.69
C ALA A 25 -4.59 11.15 4.72
N LEU A 26 -3.49 10.82 5.39
CA LEU A 26 -2.91 11.66 6.44
C LEU A 26 -1.56 12.26 6.03
N VAL A 27 -0.60 11.41 5.65
CA VAL A 27 0.78 11.85 5.37
C VAL A 27 0.84 12.71 4.11
N ALA A 28 0.18 12.30 3.02
CA ALA A 28 0.16 13.08 1.78
C ALA A 28 -0.32 14.53 1.98
N PRO A 29 -1.52 14.79 2.54
CA PRO A 29 -1.98 16.17 2.72
C PRO A 29 -1.11 16.96 3.71
N VAL A 30 -0.59 16.33 4.77
CA VAL A 30 0.29 17.00 5.74
C VAL A 30 1.60 17.46 5.07
N ILE A 31 2.19 16.66 4.19
CA ILE A 31 3.42 17.03 3.47
C ILE A 31 3.15 18.12 2.43
N PHE A 32 2.08 17.98 1.64
CA PHE A 32 1.79 18.94 0.59
C PHE A 32 1.31 20.31 1.12
N HIS A 33 0.58 20.31 2.24
CA HIS A 33 0.14 21.51 2.95
C HIS A 33 1.06 21.94 4.09
N ALA A 34 2.31 21.44 4.15
CA ALA A 34 3.26 21.76 5.21
C ALA A 34 3.47 23.28 5.43
N ASN A 35 3.30 24.09 4.39
CA ASN A 35 3.45 25.55 4.44
C ASN A 35 2.40 26.21 5.34
N ASP A 36 1.21 25.63 5.47
CA ASP A 36 0.12 26.14 6.30
C ASP A 36 0.44 26.01 7.80
N TYR A 37 1.28 25.03 8.16
CA TYR A 37 1.68 24.75 9.54
C TYR A 37 2.99 25.42 9.93
N LEU A 38 3.95 25.52 9.00
CA LEU A 38 5.31 25.98 9.27
C LEU A 38 5.50 27.48 9.02
N GLY A 39 4.50 28.18 8.46
CA GLY A 39 4.48 29.64 8.37
C GLY A 39 5.71 30.21 7.67
N THR A 40 5.98 29.76 6.43
CA THR A 40 6.92 30.34 5.44
C THR A 40 7.00 29.41 4.22
N LEU A 41 7.42 29.94 3.07
CA LEU A 41 7.61 29.19 1.82
C LEU A 41 8.91 28.35 1.87
N LEU A 42 8.99 27.38 2.78
CA LEU A 42 10.23 26.63 3.04
C LEU A 42 10.51 25.51 2.03
N LEU A 43 9.47 24.88 1.48
CA LEU A 43 9.62 23.71 0.61
C LEU A 43 8.88 23.91 -0.72
N SER A 44 9.61 23.74 -1.83
CA SER A 44 9.01 23.65 -3.16
C SER A 44 8.16 22.38 -3.30
N HIS A 45 7.25 22.36 -4.27
CA HIS A 45 6.40 21.18 -4.52
C HIS A 45 7.24 19.93 -4.83
N TYR A 46 8.37 20.11 -5.51
CA TYR A 46 9.36 19.07 -5.79
C TYR A 46 10.00 18.52 -4.51
N GLN A 47 10.43 19.39 -3.59
CA GLN A 47 11.05 18.97 -2.33
C GLN A 47 10.07 18.20 -1.43
N LYS A 48 8.79 18.61 -1.42
CA LYS A 48 7.71 17.87 -0.75
C LYS A 48 7.53 16.47 -1.35
N GLY A 49 7.59 16.38 -2.69
CA GLY A 49 7.57 15.10 -3.42
C GLY A 49 8.72 14.18 -3.01
N LEU A 50 9.95 14.70 -2.88
CA LEU A 50 11.10 13.92 -2.41
C LEU A 50 10.89 13.36 -0.99
N LEU A 51 10.33 14.17 -0.09
CA LEU A 51 10.04 13.75 1.28
C LEU A 51 8.97 12.64 1.32
N MET A 52 7.90 12.78 0.53
CA MET A 52 6.85 11.77 0.40
C MET A 52 7.42 10.44 -0.13
N THR A 53 8.22 10.50 -1.20
CA THR A 53 8.88 9.31 -1.76
C THR A 53 9.79 8.62 -0.74
N ALA A 54 10.53 9.37 0.08
CA ALA A 54 11.38 8.79 1.13
C ALA A 54 10.56 8.00 2.17
N ILE A 55 9.36 8.48 2.51
CA ILE A 55 8.45 7.76 3.41
C ILE A 55 7.91 6.50 2.73
N PHE A 56 7.56 6.56 1.44
CA PHE A 56 7.12 5.38 0.69
C PHE A 56 8.21 4.33 0.59
N VAL A 57 9.46 4.70 0.28
CA VAL A 57 10.59 3.75 0.24
C VAL A 57 10.76 3.01 1.57
N LYS A 58 10.60 3.70 2.71
CA LYS A 58 10.63 3.05 4.04
C LYS A 58 9.41 2.16 4.27
N SER A 59 8.24 2.60 3.83
CA SER A 59 6.98 1.85 3.96
C SER A 59 6.95 0.59 3.09
N ASN A 60 7.69 0.59 1.97
CA ASN A 60 7.77 -0.54 1.05
C ASN A 60 8.33 -1.81 1.69
N TYR A 61 9.21 -1.70 2.70
CA TYR A 61 9.68 -2.86 3.45
C TYR A 61 8.54 -3.54 4.20
N VAL A 62 7.66 -2.75 4.82
CA VAL A 62 6.49 -3.24 5.56
C VAL A 62 5.46 -3.82 4.59
N LEU A 63 5.19 -3.14 3.47
CA LEU A 63 4.26 -3.63 2.45
C LEU A 63 4.73 -4.97 1.86
N ASN A 64 6.01 -5.10 1.49
CA ASN A 64 6.55 -6.36 0.99
C ASN A 64 6.50 -7.49 2.02
N PHE A 65 6.73 -7.19 3.30
CA PHE A 65 6.56 -8.16 4.37
C PHE A 65 5.11 -8.64 4.48
N ILE A 66 4.13 -7.71 4.38
CA ILE A 66 2.71 -8.05 4.37
C ILE A 66 2.35 -8.91 3.14
N ALA A 67 2.83 -8.56 1.95
CA ALA A 67 2.60 -9.36 0.74
C ALA A 67 3.13 -10.78 0.90
N ALA A 68 4.33 -10.96 1.46
CA ALA A 68 4.86 -12.29 1.74
C ALA A 68 3.96 -13.08 2.69
N LEU A 69 3.43 -12.45 3.74
CA LEU A 69 2.51 -13.10 4.68
C LEU A 69 1.15 -13.46 4.05
N ILE A 70 0.61 -12.60 3.19
CA ILE A 70 -0.60 -12.88 2.41
C ILE A 70 -0.37 -14.12 1.54
N ILE A 71 0.74 -14.16 0.78
CA ILE A 71 1.09 -15.31 -0.07
C ILE A 71 1.18 -16.60 0.76
N LEU A 72 1.88 -16.56 1.90
CA LEU A 72 2.06 -17.72 2.77
C LEU A 72 0.73 -18.23 3.34
N ARG A 73 -0.09 -17.34 3.92
CA ARG A 73 -1.34 -17.73 4.58
C ARG A 73 -2.41 -18.18 3.59
N GLU A 74 -2.57 -17.43 2.50
CA GLU A 74 -3.59 -17.68 1.47
C GLU A 74 -3.19 -18.83 0.55
N GLY A 75 -1.90 -18.95 0.23
CA GLY A 75 -1.35 -20.10 -0.48
C GLY A 75 -1.55 -21.41 0.30
N TYR A 76 -1.34 -21.38 1.63
CA TYR A 76 -1.62 -22.54 2.48
C TYR A 76 -3.14 -22.88 2.55
N GLY A 77 -3.99 -21.86 2.64
CA GLY A 77 -5.45 -22.03 2.62
C GLY A 77 -5.95 -22.65 1.31
N TYR A 78 -5.42 -22.19 0.17
CA TYR A 78 -5.75 -22.74 -1.15
C TYR A 78 -5.37 -24.22 -1.28
N LYS A 79 -4.18 -24.60 -0.79
CA LYS A 79 -3.73 -26.01 -0.75
C LYS A 79 -4.61 -26.88 0.15
N SER A 80 -5.20 -26.29 1.18
CA SER A 80 -6.09 -26.96 2.16
C SER A 80 -7.57 -27.00 1.71
N PHE A 81 -7.86 -26.71 0.44
CA PHE A 81 -9.21 -26.67 -0.15
C PHE A 81 -10.17 -25.61 0.45
N GLU A 82 -9.66 -24.62 1.17
CA GLU A 82 -10.43 -23.46 1.63
C GLU A 82 -10.58 -22.43 0.50
N ARG A 83 -11.41 -22.77 -0.49
CA ARG A 83 -11.61 -21.99 -1.71
C ARG A 83 -12.76 -21.01 -1.56
N ASP A 84 -12.51 -19.89 -0.88
CA ASP A 84 -13.45 -18.78 -0.86
C ASP A 84 -13.28 -17.90 -2.11
N LYS A 85 -14.40 -17.62 -2.79
CA LYS A 85 -14.43 -16.89 -4.07
C LYS A 85 -14.03 -15.41 -3.94
N ILE A 86 -14.01 -14.85 -2.72
CA ILE A 86 -13.67 -13.46 -2.46
C ILE A 86 -12.22 -13.36 -1.96
N ILE A 87 -11.81 -14.27 -1.07
CA ILE A 87 -10.47 -14.24 -0.46
C ILE A 87 -9.36 -14.33 -1.51
N ILE A 88 -9.42 -15.32 -2.42
CA ILE A 88 -8.32 -15.53 -3.37
C ILE A 88 -8.14 -14.35 -4.33
N PRO A 89 -9.20 -13.80 -4.98
CA PRO A 89 -9.05 -12.60 -5.79
C PRO A 89 -8.58 -11.39 -4.98
N ALA A 90 -9.14 -11.15 -3.79
CA ALA A 90 -8.73 -10.02 -2.96
C ALA A 90 -7.26 -10.10 -2.52
N ALA A 91 -6.80 -11.30 -2.14
CA ALA A 91 -5.41 -11.56 -1.79
C ALA A 91 -4.47 -11.39 -3.00
N ALA A 92 -4.84 -11.94 -4.15
CA ALA A 92 -4.07 -11.80 -5.37
C ALA A 92 -3.95 -10.33 -5.79
N THR A 93 -5.06 -9.58 -5.79
CA THR A 93 -5.05 -8.14 -6.07
C THR A 93 -4.18 -7.39 -5.08
N ALA A 94 -4.32 -7.62 -3.77
CA ALA A 94 -3.50 -6.93 -2.76
C ALA A 94 -2.00 -7.17 -2.97
N VAL A 95 -1.59 -8.42 -3.21
CA VAL A 95 -0.19 -8.77 -3.47
C VAL A 95 0.32 -8.12 -4.77
N LEU A 96 -0.48 -8.16 -5.84
CA LEU A 96 -0.12 -7.55 -7.12
C LEU A 96 0.06 -6.04 -6.99
N MET A 97 -0.86 -5.34 -6.31
CA MET A 97 -0.75 -3.89 -6.10
C MET A 97 0.46 -3.57 -5.21
N ILE A 98 0.72 -4.32 -4.14
CA ILE A 98 1.94 -4.13 -3.32
C ILE A 98 3.20 -4.25 -4.18
N PHE A 99 3.32 -5.28 -5.01
CA PHE A 99 4.51 -5.45 -5.84
C PHE A 99 4.61 -4.39 -6.93
N LEU A 100 3.49 -4.00 -7.54
CA LEU A 100 3.47 -2.93 -8.53
C LEU A 100 3.91 -1.59 -7.89
N PHE A 101 3.40 -1.27 -6.70
CA PHE A 101 3.82 -0.09 -5.94
C PHE A 101 5.30 -0.11 -5.58
N THR A 102 5.75 -1.19 -4.96
CA THR A 102 7.08 -1.25 -4.32
C THR A 102 8.21 -1.53 -5.31
N LEU A 103 7.96 -2.38 -6.32
CA LEU A 103 9.00 -2.86 -7.25
C LEU A 103 9.03 -2.08 -8.56
N TYR A 104 7.92 -1.44 -8.95
CA TYR A 104 7.81 -0.67 -10.18
C TYR A 104 7.61 0.82 -9.90
N TYR A 105 6.46 1.25 -9.39
CA TYR A 105 6.12 2.68 -9.28
C TYR A 105 7.10 3.45 -8.40
N THR A 106 7.42 2.96 -7.20
CA THR A 106 8.34 3.69 -6.31
C THR A 106 9.72 3.84 -6.94
N LYS A 107 10.23 2.80 -7.59
CA LYS A 107 11.56 2.85 -8.23
C LYS A 107 11.59 3.85 -9.37
N GLU A 108 10.56 3.84 -10.21
CA GLU A 108 10.44 4.73 -11.35
C GLU A 108 10.28 6.20 -10.90
N ILE A 109 9.45 6.46 -9.89
CA ILE A 109 9.28 7.79 -9.31
C ILE A 109 10.60 8.32 -8.74
N VAL A 110 11.34 7.48 -8.00
CA VAL A 110 12.68 7.85 -7.48
C VAL A 110 13.65 8.16 -8.62
N ALA A 111 13.67 7.33 -9.67
CA ALA A 111 14.56 7.52 -10.81
C ALA A 111 14.26 8.82 -11.55
N LEU A 112 12.98 9.12 -11.80
CA LEU A 112 12.56 10.35 -12.47
C LEU A 112 12.80 11.59 -11.60
N GLN A 113 12.58 11.50 -10.28
CA GLN A 113 12.90 12.58 -9.35
C GLN A 113 14.41 12.86 -9.33
N ALA A 114 15.26 11.84 -9.41
CA ALA A 114 16.72 12.01 -9.42
C ALA A 114 17.24 12.79 -10.65
N LEU A 115 16.46 12.84 -11.75
CA LEU A 115 16.79 13.62 -12.95
C LEU A 115 16.47 15.12 -12.82
N GLY A 116 15.82 15.53 -11.72
CA GLY A 116 15.57 16.93 -11.39
C GLY A 116 14.12 17.38 -11.63
N GLU A 117 13.83 18.60 -11.17
CA GLU A 117 12.47 19.14 -11.09
C GLU A 117 11.76 19.25 -12.45
N GLN A 118 12.48 19.57 -13.52
CA GLN A 118 11.92 19.68 -14.87
C GLN A 118 11.29 18.35 -15.35
N VAL A 119 11.91 17.22 -15.01
CA VAL A 119 11.43 15.89 -15.39
C VAL A 119 10.16 15.52 -14.62
N THR A 120 9.99 16.02 -13.39
CA THR A 120 8.77 15.81 -12.60
C THR A 120 7.54 16.54 -13.14
N GLN A 121 7.72 17.46 -14.11
CA GLN A 121 6.64 18.12 -14.83
C GLN A 121 6.32 17.45 -16.17
N SER A 122 7.05 16.39 -16.54
CA SER A 122 6.80 15.64 -17.77
C SER A 122 5.50 14.83 -17.68
N GLU A 123 4.86 14.60 -18.83
CA GLU A 123 3.68 13.72 -18.92
C GLU A 123 3.97 12.31 -18.40
N THR A 124 5.20 11.81 -18.61
CA THR A 124 5.64 10.51 -18.12
C THR A 124 5.54 10.44 -16.59
N PHE A 125 6.09 11.43 -15.89
CA PHE A 125 6.02 11.49 -14.43
C PHE A 125 4.58 11.60 -13.93
N ILE A 126 3.78 12.50 -14.53
CA ILE A 126 2.38 12.72 -14.13
C ILE A 126 1.57 11.42 -14.27
N ASN A 127 1.76 10.70 -15.36
CA ASN A 127 1.06 9.43 -15.60
C ASN A 127 1.48 8.34 -14.62
N ILE A 128 2.78 8.20 -14.34
CA ILE A 128 3.29 7.22 -13.37
C ILE A 128 2.83 7.55 -11.95
N HIS A 129 2.89 8.83 -11.57
CA HIS A 129 2.44 9.28 -10.25
C HIS A 129 0.95 9.00 -10.06
N LYS A 130 0.10 9.40 -11.01
CA LYS A 130 -1.35 9.15 -10.95
C LYS A 130 -1.69 7.65 -10.97
N ALA A 131 -0.95 6.84 -11.74
CA ALA A 131 -1.13 5.40 -11.73
C ALA A 131 -0.79 4.80 -10.36
N SER A 132 0.26 5.30 -9.70
CA SER A 132 0.64 4.85 -8.35
C SER A 132 -0.41 5.22 -7.29
N GLU A 133 -1.09 6.37 -7.43
CA GLU A 133 -2.19 6.74 -6.54
C GLU A 133 -3.40 5.81 -6.70
N LEU A 134 -3.75 5.47 -7.94
CA LEU A 134 -4.83 4.54 -8.23
C LEU A 134 -4.53 3.14 -7.68
N ASP A 135 -3.30 2.67 -7.87
CA ASP A 135 -2.81 1.41 -7.32
C ASP A 135 -2.94 1.38 -5.79
N PHE A 136 -2.58 2.47 -5.11
CA PHE A 136 -2.73 2.62 -3.66
C PHE A 136 -4.20 2.54 -3.20
N GLY A 137 -5.11 3.14 -3.97
CA GLY A 137 -6.56 3.04 -3.73
C GLY A 137 -7.09 1.62 -3.89
N LEU A 138 -6.67 0.91 -4.95
CA LEU A 138 -7.02 -0.49 -5.18
C LEU A 138 -6.43 -1.42 -4.12
N LEU A 139 -5.22 -1.13 -3.64
CA LEU A 139 -4.61 -1.83 -2.52
C LEU A 139 -5.44 -1.67 -1.23
N ALA A 140 -5.87 -0.44 -0.89
CA ALA A 140 -6.72 -0.20 0.26
C ALA A 140 -8.04 -0.98 0.17
N LEU A 141 -8.68 -0.97 -1.00
CA LEU A 141 -9.93 -1.69 -1.24
C LEU A 141 -9.75 -3.20 -1.11
N SER A 142 -8.71 -3.77 -1.74
CA SER A 142 -8.45 -5.21 -1.70
C SER A 142 -8.09 -5.70 -0.29
N LEU A 143 -7.29 -4.96 0.47
CA LEU A 143 -7.01 -5.26 1.89
C LEU A 143 -8.27 -5.19 2.75
N THR A 144 -9.15 -4.21 2.51
CA THR A 144 -10.43 -4.09 3.22
C THR A 144 -11.32 -5.29 2.95
N LEU A 145 -11.47 -5.69 1.68
CA LEU A 145 -12.26 -6.86 1.29
C LEU A 145 -11.68 -8.15 1.89
N LEU A 146 -10.36 -8.31 1.84
CA LEU A 146 -9.67 -9.49 2.38
C LEU A 146 -9.85 -9.59 3.90
N LEU A 147 -9.58 -8.51 4.63
CA LEU A 147 -9.75 -8.45 6.08
C LEU A 147 -11.21 -8.66 6.49
N GLY A 148 -12.14 -7.95 5.86
CA GLY A 148 -13.57 -8.06 6.14
C GLY A 148 -14.10 -9.48 5.90
N ARG A 149 -13.67 -10.12 4.80
CA ARG A 149 -14.06 -11.49 4.50
C ARG A 149 -13.48 -12.50 5.49
N ARG A 150 -12.21 -12.34 5.87
CA ARG A 150 -11.55 -13.18 6.89
C ARG A 150 -12.24 -13.05 8.25
N LEU A 151 -12.58 -11.84 8.65
CA LEU A 151 -13.33 -11.58 9.90
C LEU A 151 -14.72 -12.22 9.87
N TYR A 152 -15.45 -12.09 8.76
CA TYR A 152 -16.76 -12.71 8.60
C TYR A 152 -16.70 -14.25 8.76
N LEU A 153 -15.75 -14.91 8.09
CA LEU A 153 -15.59 -16.36 8.20
C LEU A 153 -15.20 -16.78 9.61
N TYR A 154 -14.31 -16.02 10.26
CA TYR A 154 -13.91 -16.25 11.65
C TYR A 154 -15.11 -16.19 12.61
N CYS A 155 -15.99 -15.19 12.47
CA CYS A 155 -17.21 -15.06 13.27
C CYS A 155 -18.25 -16.16 12.97
N LYS A 156 -18.31 -16.63 11.73
CA LYS A 156 -19.23 -17.71 11.31
C LYS A 156 -18.81 -19.08 11.88
N GLY A 157 -17.59 -19.22 12.40
CA GLY A 157 -17.09 -20.47 12.97
C GLY A 157 -16.70 -21.51 11.93
N SER A 158 -16.39 -21.06 10.70
CA SER A 158 -15.97 -21.93 9.60
C SER A 158 -14.46 -22.08 9.50
#